data_AF-A0A957IHM0-F1
#
_entry.id   AF-A0A957IHM0-F1
#
_cell.length_a   1.000
_cell.length_b   1.000
_cell.length_c   1.000
_cell.angle_alpha   90.00
_cell.angle_beta   90.00
_cell.angle_gamma   90.00
#
_symmetry.space_group_name_H-M   'P 1'
#
loop_
_entity.id
_entity.type
_entity.pdbx_description
1 polymer ?
#
loop_
_entity_poly.entity_id
_entity_poly.type
_entity_poly.pdbx_seq_one_letter_code
_entity_poly.pdbx_strand_id
1 'polypeptide(L)'
;QFGKSYYVRELGVAPGHSWRAVGLFLTRYFKKLADELKEKEEKQLRGIYFGLGQGHAIYGALGRQLEEQRRPYAWYIRVPDLPAFLHHIAPALEKQLANSVLAGHSGTTKVNLYQQQFSLVFENGQLKEVSTYEPKFMEDGDIHLPGTTILQLIFGQASLDDLNAVHADCFTQNTEAAVLFNILFPKRPSWVIPMG
;
A
#
# COMPACT_ATOMS: atom_id res chain seq x y z
N GLN A 1 17.14 18.44 14.82
CA GLN A 1 16.66 19.83 14.82
C GLN A 1 15.14 19.80 14.89
N PHE A 2 14.52 20.38 15.92
CA PHE A 2 13.09 20.71 15.85
C PHE A 2 12.94 21.74 14.74
N GLY A 3 12.46 21.31 13.57
CA GLY A 3 11.78 22.24 12.69
C GLY A 3 10.66 22.92 13.48
N LYS A 4 10.07 23.99 12.96
CA LYS A 4 8.97 24.73 13.62
C LYS A 4 7.68 23.88 13.77
N SER A 5 7.77 22.56 13.76
CA SER A 5 6.69 21.59 13.65
C SER A 5 7.02 20.36 14.49
N TYR A 6 6.04 19.83 15.22
CA TYR A 6 6.18 18.60 16.00
C TYR A 6 5.64 17.41 15.20
N TYR A 7 6.42 16.34 15.08
CA TYR A 7 6.03 15.14 14.34
C TYR A 7 5.65 14.02 15.29
N VAL A 8 4.39 13.62 15.26
CA VAL A 8 3.90 12.41 15.91
C VAL A 8 4.11 11.24 14.95
N ARG A 9 5.01 10.33 15.32
CA ARG A 9 5.38 9.16 14.51
C ARG A 9 4.65 7.89 14.91
N GLU A 10 4.14 7.86 16.14
CA GLU A 10 3.40 6.74 16.70
C GLU A 10 2.29 7.26 17.59
N LEU A 11 1.13 6.60 17.54
CA LEU A 11 -0.01 6.90 18.39
C LEU A 11 -0.86 5.64 18.57
N GLY A 12 -1.07 5.23 19.81
CA GLY A 12 -1.94 4.10 20.16
C GLY A 12 -3.06 4.54 21.10
N VAL A 13 -4.18 3.84 21.02
CA VAL A 13 -5.30 3.98 21.98
C VAL A 13 -5.61 2.60 22.53
N ALA A 14 -5.70 2.50 23.86
CA ALA A 14 -6.01 1.25 24.53
C ALA A 14 -7.38 0.70 24.07
N PRO A 15 -7.57 -0.64 24.04
CA PRO A 15 -8.86 -1.23 23.72
C PRO A 15 -10.00 -0.63 24.56
N GLY A 16 -11.18 -0.48 23.95
CA GLY A 16 -12.36 0.12 24.60
C GLY A 16 -12.35 1.64 24.73
N HIS A 17 -11.28 2.34 24.34
CA HIS A 17 -11.20 3.80 24.41
C HIS A 17 -11.45 4.47 23.04
N SER A 18 -12.07 5.65 23.07
CA SER A 18 -12.40 6.38 21.84
C SER A 18 -11.20 7.11 21.26
N TRP A 19 -10.85 6.78 20.00
CA TRP A 19 -9.88 7.53 19.20
C TRP A 19 -10.18 9.02 19.12
N ARG A 20 -11.46 9.41 19.10
CA ARG A 20 -11.87 10.81 19.04
C ARG A 20 -11.64 11.51 20.37
N ALA A 21 -12.01 10.88 21.49
CA ALA A 21 -11.78 11.46 22.81
C ALA A 21 -10.28 11.66 23.07
N VAL A 22 -9.45 10.65 22.75
CA VAL A 22 -7.99 10.74 22.87
C VAL A 22 -7.42 11.79 21.92
N GLY A 23 -7.84 11.81 20.66
CA GLY A 23 -7.39 12.80 19.68
C GLY A 23 -7.69 14.24 20.12
N LEU A 24 -8.89 14.52 20.60
CA LEU A 24 -9.28 15.83 21.11
C LEU A 24 -8.52 16.23 22.38
N PHE A 25 -8.21 15.25 23.25
CA PHE A 25 -7.37 15.48 24.40
C PHE A 25 -5.95 15.87 23.97
N LEU A 26 -5.35 15.12 23.03
CA LEU A 26 -4.01 15.37 22.54
C LEU A 26 -3.88 16.72 21.84
N THR A 27 -4.85 17.12 21.00
CA THR A 27 -4.80 18.43 20.34
C THR A 27 -4.83 19.58 21.34
N ARG A 28 -5.67 19.50 22.39
CA ARG A 28 -5.69 20.48 23.48
C ARG A 28 -4.39 20.49 24.29
N TYR A 29 -3.88 19.30 24.61
CA TYR A 29 -2.64 19.16 25.37
C TYR A 29 -1.44 19.72 24.61
N PHE A 30 -1.29 19.38 23.33
CA PHE A 30 -0.20 19.91 22.51
C PHE A 30 -0.32 21.42 22.30
N LYS A 31 -1.53 21.97 22.18
CA LYS A 31 -1.73 23.43 22.14
C LYS A 31 -1.20 24.09 23.41
N LYS A 32 -1.60 23.57 24.58
CA LYS A 32 -1.11 24.08 25.88
C LYS A 32 0.41 24.03 25.96
N LEU A 33 1.01 22.91 25.57
CA LEU A 33 2.46 22.73 25.59
C LEU A 33 3.17 23.68 24.61
N ALA A 34 2.57 23.96 23.45
CA ALA A 34 3.08 24.96 22.51
C ALA A 34 3.04 26.39 23.08
N ASP A 35 1.97 26.74 23.79
CA ASP A 35 1.84 28.04 24.45
C ASP A 35 2.91 28.22 25.55
N GLU A 36 3.13 27.20 26.39
CA GLU A 36 4.16 27.20 27.43
C GLU A 36 5.59 27.29 26.85
N LEU A 37 5.87 26.63 25.71
CA LEU A 37 7.17 26.72 25.03
C LEU A 37 7.41 28.08 24.41
N LYS A 38 6.36 28.72 23.87
CA LYS A 38 6.44 30.07 23.31
C LYS A 38 6.84 31.09 24.38
N GLU A 39 6.26 30.97 25.58
CA GLU A 39 6.57 31.85 26.72
C GLU A 39 8.01 31.66 27.25
N LYS A 40 8.52 30.43 27.26
CA LYS A 40 9.82 30.12 27.86
C LYS A 40 11.01 30.28 26.92
N GLU A 41 10.85 29.97 25.64
CA GLU A 41 11.97 29.84 24.69
C GLU A 41 11.87 30.76 23.47
N GLU A 42 10.86 31.64 23.39
CA GLU A 42 10.49 32.41 22.18
C GLU A 42 10.32 31.55 20.91
N LYS A 43 10.19 30.23 21.07
CA LYS A 43 9.99 29.29 19.96
C LYS A 43 8.52 29.14 19.67
N GLN A 44 8.11 29.54 18.46
CA GLN A 44 6.75 29.32 17.98
C GLN A 44 6.63 27.96 17.28
N LEU A 45 5.80 27.07 17.85
CA LEU A 45 5.32 25.88 17.13
C LEU A 45 4.33 26.33 16.06
N ARG A 46 4.58 25.99 14.80
CA ARG A 46 3.71 26.27 13.65
C ARG A 46 2.67 25.18 13.41
N GLY A 47 2.88 23.97 13.92
CA GLY A 47 1.92 22.89 13.74
C GLY A 47 2.37 21.55 14.30
N ILE A 48 1.43 20.61 14.32
CA ILE A 48 1.63 19.22 14.72
C ILE A 48 1.28 18.35 13.51
N TYR A 49 2.20 17.47 13.14
CA TYR A 49 2.09 16.60 11.99
C TYR A 49 1.96 15.16 12.46
N PHE A 50 0.87 14.51 12.06
CA PHE A 50 0.67 13.08 12.29
C PHE A 50 1.22 12.31 11.09
N GLY A 51 2.44 11.79 11.22
CA GLY A 51 3.09 10.95 10.21
C GLY A 51 2.82 9.47 10.46
N LEU A 52 1.57 9.04 10.34
CA LEU A 52 1.10 7.73 10.82
C LEU A 52 0.64 6.79 9.69
N GLY A 53 1.01 7.10 8.44
CA GLY A 53 0.58 6.36 7.24
C GLY A 53 -0.75 6.86 6.67
N GLN A 54 -1.34 6.16 5.69
CA GLN A 54 -2.60 6.58 5.06
C GLN A 54 -3.86 6.13 5.83
N GLY A 55 -3.77 5.03 6.57
CA GLY A 55 -4.94 4.35 7.15
C GLY A 55 -5.12 4.56 8.66
N HIS A 56 -4.42 5.50 9.28
CA HIS A 56 -4.45 5.63 10.74
C HIS A 56 -5.83 6.13 11.24
N ALA A 57 -6.37 5.45 12.26
CA ALA A 57 -7.72 5.73 12.79
C ALA A 57 -7.92 7.19 13.26
N ILE A 58 -6.84 7.86 13.67
CA ILE A 58 -6.88 9.27 14.12
C ILE A 58 -7.38 10.23 13.03
N TYR A 59 -7.12 9.94 11.75
CA TYR A 59 -7.52 10.81 10.65
C TYR A 59 -9.05 10.84 10.51
N GLY A 60 -9.69 9.67 10.60
CA GLY A 60 -11.15 9.56 10.66
C GLY A 60 -11.72 10.14 11.95
N ALA A 61 -11.06 9.91 13.09
CA ALA A 61 -11.54 10.36 14.39
C ALA A 61 -11.56 11.89 14.55
N LEU A 62 -10.58 12.59 13.96
CA LEU A 62 -10.47 14.05 14.00
C LEU A 62 -11.13 14.73 12.78
N GLY A 63 -11.17 14.07 11.63
CA GLY A 63 -11.84 14.57 10.43
C GLY A 63 -11.41 15.98 10.05
N ARG A 64 -12.39 16.90 9.92
CA ARG A 64 -12.17 18.31 9.53
C ARG A 64 -11.43 19.16 10.58
N GLN A 65 -11.13 18.62 11.76
CA GLN A 65 -10.30 19.31 12.75
C GLN A 65 -8.81 19.28 12.39
N LEU A 66 -8.43 18.45 11.42
CA LEU A 66 -7.10 18.48 10.79
C LEU A 66 -7.14 19.47 9.62
N GLU A 67 -6.25 20.46 9.63
CA GLU A 67 -6.20 21.53 8.62
C GLU A 67 -5.86 21.01 7.22
N GLU A 68 -4.93 20.06 7.11
CA GLU A 68 -4.50 19.51 5.83
C GLU A 68 -4.13 18.02 5.97
N GLN A 69 -4.68 17.18 5.09
CA GLN A 69 -4.24 15.79 4.93
C GLN A 69 -3.47 15.68 3.62
N ARG A 70 -2.14 15.59 3.70
CA ARG A 70 -1.30 15.35 2.53
C ARG A 70 -1.18 13.86 2.27
N ARG A 71 -1.34 13.46 1.01
CA ARG A 71 -0.97 12.10 0.60
C ARG A 71 0.52 11.90 0.89
N PRO A 72 0.91 10.78 1.53
CA PRO A 72 2.31 10.52 1.75
C PRO A 72 3.01 10.37 0.40
N TYR A 73 4.26 10.82 0.36
CA TYR A 73 5.11 10.61 -0.79
C TYR A 73 5.25 9.10 -1.07
N ALA A 74 5.09 8.71 -2.33
CA ALA A 74 5.38 7.37 -2.79
C ALA A 74 6.65 7.42 -3.64
N TRP A 75 7.59 6.53 -3.34
CA TRP A 75 8.79 6.36 -4.14
C TRP A 75 8.43 5.82 -5.51
N TYR A 76 9.04 6.38 -6.56
CA TYR A 76 8.97 5.79 -7.88
C TYR A 76 9.96 4.63 -7.97
N ILE A 77 9.45 3.41 -8.07
CA ILE A 77 10.25 2.18 -8.09
C ILE A 77 10.23 1.58 -9.50
N ARG A 78 11.38 1.06 -9.93
CA ARG A 78 11.53 0.25 -11.15
C ARG A 78 12.07 -1.12 -10.77
N VAL A 79 11.53 -2.15 -11.40
CA VAL A 79 12.02 -3.51 -11.32
C VAL A 79 12.53 -3.87 -12.73
N PRO A 80 13.85 -4.04 -12.92
CA PRO A 80 14.41 -4.26 -14.26
C PRO A 80 14.06 -5.63 -14.84
N ASP A 81 13.93 -6.64 -14.00
CA ASP A 81 13.48 -7.99 -14.37
C ASP A 81 12.33 -8.41 -13.45
N LEU A 82 11.11 -8.24 -13.95
CA LEU A 82 9.90 -8.50 -13.19
C LEU A 82 9.69 -10.00 -12.93
N PRO A 83 9.81 -10.91 -13.92
CA PRO A 83 9.77 -12.35 -13.67
C PRO A 83 10.77 -12.82 -12.62
N ALA A 84 12.04 -12.40 -12.70
CA ALA A 84 13.05 -12.79 -11.72
C ALA A 84 12.74 -12.26 -10.32
N PHE A 85 12.22 -11.03 -10.22
CA PHE A 85 11.79 -10.47 -8.93
C PHE A 85 10.61 -11.25 -8.33
N LEU A 86 9.60 -11.60 -9.13
CA LEU A 86 8.45 -12.39 -8.68
C LEU A 86 8.87 -13.77 -8.18
N HIS A 87 9.84 -14.41 -8.88
CA HIS A 87 10.42 -15.66 -8.42
C HIS A 87 11.21 -15.49 -7.11
N HIS A 88 11.97 -14.40 -6.96
CA HIS A 88 12.70 -14.10 -5.74
C HIS A 88 11.77 -13.94 -4.52
N ILE A 89 10.61 -13.31 -4.69
CA ILE A 89 9.63 -13.12 -3.60
C ILE A 89 8.62 -14.27 -3.47
N ALA A 90 8.77 -15.36 -4.25
CA ALA A 90 7.85 -16.49 -4.25
C ALA A 90 7.52 -17.02 -2.83
N PRO A 91 8.47 -17.18 -1.89
CA PRO A 91 8.13 -17.67 -0.55
C PRO A 91 7.13 -16.78 0.21
N ALA A 92 7.17 -15.46 -0.03
CA ALA A 92 6.22 -14.52 0.55
C ALA A 92 4.84 -14.61 -0.11
N LEU A 93 4.79 -14.89 -1.42
CA LEU A 93 3.56 -15.08 -2.19
C LEU A 93 2.86 -16.39 -1.78
N GLU A 94 3.62 -17.48 -1.70
CA GLU A 94 3.13 -18.80 -1.27
C GLU A 94 2.59 -18.77 0.16
N LYS A 95 3.30 -18.08 1.08
CA LYS A 95 2.82 -17.89 2.45
C LYS A 95 1.50 -17.13 2.50
N GLN A 96 1.32 -16.11 1.65
CA GLN A 96 0.05 -15.38 1.59
C GLN A 96 -1.07 -16.26 1.04
N LEU A 97 -0.79 -16.99 -0.04
CA LEU A 97 -1.73 -17.92 -0.66
C LEU A 97 -2.18 -19.02 0.31
N ALA A 98 -1.25 -19.63 1.04
CA ALA A 98 -1.54 -20.68 2.03
C ALA A 98 -2.44 -20.22 3.19
N ASN A 99 -2.43 -18.91 3.51
CA ASN A 99 -3.25 -18.31 4.56
C ASN A 99 -4.51 -17.62 4.01
N SER A 100 -4.98 -18.03 2.82
CA SER A 100 -6.09 -17.40 2.12
C SER A 100 -7.21 -18.40 1.77
N VAL A 101 -8.28 -17.88 1.18
CA VAL A 101 -9.38 -18.68 0.63
C VAL A 101 -8.99 -19.52 -0.59
N LEU A 102 -7.82 -19.27 -1.19
CA LEU A 102 -7.25 -20.04 -2.31
C LEU A 102 -6.06 -20.92 -1.87
N ALA A 103 -6.00 -21.32 -0.60
CA ALA A 103 -4.95 -22.22 -0.11
C ALA A 103 -4.89 -23.50 -0.95
N GLY A 104 -3.68 -23.88 -1.41
CA GLY A 104 -3.48 -25.04 -2.27
C GLY A 104 -3.84 -24.83 -3.75
N HIS A 105 -4.11 -23.59 -4.18
CA HIS A 105 -4.45 -23.27 -5.58
C HIS A 105 -3.42 -23.83 -6.58
N SER A 106 -3.94 -24.37 -7.67
CA SER A 106 -3.18 -24.80 -8.85
C SER A 106 -3.80 -24.17 -10.07
N GLY A 107 -2.97 -23.59 -10.95
CA GLY A 107 -3.46 -22.89 -12.12
C GLY A 107 -2.42 -21.99 -12.74
N THR A 108 -2.74 -21.51 -13.94
CA THR A 108 -1.93 -20.53 -14.65
C THR A 108 -2.70 -19.23 -14.72
N THR A 109 -2.09 -18.14 -14.27
CA THR A 109 -2.63 -16.78 -14.45
C THR A 109 -1.73 -16.00 -15.39
N LYS A 110 -2.29 -15.49 -16.48
CA LYS A 110 -1.60 -14.66 -17.46
C LYS A 110 -1.81 -13.19 -17.18
N VAL A 111 -0.73 -12.43 -17.15
CA VAL A 111 -0.73 -10.99 -16.96
C VAL A 111 -0.23 -10.31 -18.23
N ASN A 112 -1.04 -9.38 -18.72
CA ASN A 112 -0.75 -8.60 -19.91
C ASN A 112 -0.50 -7.14 -19.53
N LEU A 113 0.74 -6.68 -19.73
CA LEU A 113 1.14 -5.29 -19.51
C LEU A 113 1.14 -4.45 -20.80
N TYR A 114 0.53 -4.98 -21.87
CA TYR A 114 0.52 -4.51 -23.25
C TYR A 114 1.90 -4.54 -23.94
N GLN A 115 2.93 -4.02 -23.27
CA GLN A 115 4.31 -4.02 -23.76
C GLN A 115 5.10 -5.26 -23.34
N GLN A 116 4.62 -5.97 -22.32
CA GLN A 116 5.25 -7.16 -21.75
C GLN A 116 4.16 -8.09 -21.24
N GLN A 117 4.40 -9.39 -21.29
CA GLN A 117 3.44 -10.41 -20.88
C GLN A 117 4.17 -11.49 -20.09
N PHE A 118 3.58 -11.91 -18.98
CA PHE A 118 4.11 -13.02 -18.19
C PHE A 118 2.99 -13.84 -17.58
N SER A 119 3.30 -15.07 -17.21
CA SER A 119 2.38 -15.97 -16.54
C SER A 119 2.96 -16.42 -15.21
N LEU A 120 2.06 -16.71 -14.27
CA LEU A 120 2.35 -17.33 -12.99
C LEU A 120 1.73 -18.73 -13.00
N VAL A 121 2.54 -19.76 -12.80
CA VAL A 121 2.07 -21.15 -12.70
C VAL A 121 2.19 -21.59 -11.26
N PHE A 122 1.05 -21.87 -10.64
CA PHE A 122 0.97 -22.45 -9.30
C PHE A 122 0.61 -23.94 -9.35
N GLU A 123 1.22 -24.71 -8.46
CA GLU A 123 0.84 -26.10 -8.19
C GLU A 123 0.81 -26.33 -6.67
N ASN A 124 -0.36 -26.76 -6.17
CA ASN A 124 -0.60 -27.00 -4.74
C ASN A 124 -0.18 -25.83 -3.84
N GLY A 125 -0.42 -24.60 -4.30
CA GLY A 125 -0.08 -23.37 -3.58
C GLY A 125 1.39 -22.93 -3.69
N GLN A 126 2.21 -23.62 -4.48
CA GLN A 126 3.61 -23.26 -4.74
C GLN A 126 3.79 -22.64 -6.12
N LEU A 127 4.58 -21.57 -6.21
CA LEU A 127 4.89 -20.92 -7.47
C LEU A 127 5.98 -21.72 -8.21
N LYS A 128 5.59 -22.45 -9.23
CA LYS A 128 6.48 -23.32 -10.01
C LYS A 128 7.21 -22.57 -11.10
N GLU A 129 6.52 -21.65 -11.76
CA GLU A 129 7.07 -20.96 -12.92
C GLU A 129 6.59 -19.52 -12.97
N VAL A 130 7.53 -18.64 -13.35
CA VAL A 130 7.22 -17.29 -13.81
C VAL A 130 7.90 -17.14 -15.17
N SER A 131 7.12 -17.06 -16.24
CA SER A 131 7.65 -17.03 -17.60
C SER A 131 6.92 -16.04 -18.48
N THR A 132 7.62 -15.50 -19.48
CA THR A 132 7.01 -14.67 -20.51
C THR A 132 6.18 -15.54 -21.46
N TYR A 133 5.08 -15.00 -21.98
CA TYR A 133 4.31 -15.66 -23.04
C TYR A 133 4.07 -14.70 -24.20
N GLU A 134 3.90 -15.26 -25.41
CA GLU A 134 3.50 -14.48 -26.57
C GLU A 134 1.97 -14.38 -26.65
N PRO A 135 1.38 -13.17 -26.63
CA PRO A 135 -0.05 -13.00 -26.70
C PRO A 135 -0.58 -13.28 -28.12
N LYS A 136 -1.68 -14.04 -28.23
CA LYS A 136 -2.31 -14.34 -29.53
C LYS A 136 -2.96 -13.12 -30.19
N PHE A 137 -3.43 -12.19 -29.38
CA PHE A 137 -4.02 -10.91 -29.75
C PHE A 137 -3.72 -9.90 -28.64
N MET A 138 -3.90 -8.60 -28.90
CA MET A 138 -3.47 -7.52 -28.01
C MET A 138 -3.96 -7.68 -26.55
N GLU A 139 -5.16 -8.22 -26.37
CA GLU A 139 -5.82 -8.39 -25.07
C GLU A 139 -5.71 -9.83 -24.51
N ASP A 140 -4.87 -10.72 -25.06
CA ASP A 140 -4.69 -12.07 -24.52
C ASP A 140 -4.06 -12.01 -23.11
N GLY A 141 -4.79 -12.46 -22.08
CA GLY A 141 -4.38 -12.45 -20.68
C GLY A 141 -5.58 -12.48 -19.73
N ASP A 142 -5.36 -12.83 -18.46
CA ASP A 142 -6.39 -12.85 -17.41
C ASP A 142 -6.51 -11.49 -16.70
N ILE A 143 -5.38 -10.79 -16.57
CA ILE A 143 -5.23 -9.49 -15.90
C ILE A 143 -4.50 -8.53 -16.81
N HIS A 144 -5.03 -7.31 -16.94
CA HIS A 144 -4.51 -6.27 -17.82
C HIS A 144 -4.10 -5.06 -16.99
N LEU A 145 -2.84 -4.63 -17.12
CA LEU A 145 -2.24 -3.56 -16.32
C LEU A 145 -1.20 -2.80 -17.15
N PRO A 146 -1.43 -1.56 -17.61
CA PRO A 146 -0.51 -0.89 -18.52
C PRO A 146 0.85 -0.58 -17.88
N GLY A 147 1.92 -1.03 -18.52
CA GLY A 147 3.30 -0.68 -18.18
C GLY A 147 3.67 -0.99 -16.73
N THR A 148 4.08 0.04 -15.98
CA THR A 148 4.53 -0.13 -14.58
C THR A 148 3.43 0.02 -13.52
N THR A 149 2.16 0.08 -13.92
CA THR A 149 1.04 0.12 -12.94
C THR A 149 1.03 -1.11 -12.03
N ILE A 150 1.46 -2.27 -12.56
CA ILE A 150 1.63 -3.50 -11.77
C ILE A 150 2.54 -3.34 -10.55
N LEU A 151 3.53 -2.44 -10.60
CA LEU A 151 4.42 -2.21 -9.45
C LEU A 151 3.68 -1.59 -8.27
N GLN A 152 2.64 -0.78 -8.53
CA GLN A 152 1.79 -0.24 -7.46
C GLN A 152 1.00 -1.34 -6.76
N LEU A 153 0.60 -2.39 -7.50
CA LEU A 153 -0.04 -3.57 -6.93
C LEU A 153 0.98 -4.41 -6.14
N ILE A 154 2.09 -4.79 -6.77
CA ILE A 154 3.13 -5.64 -6.17
C ILE A 154 3.66 -5.08 -4.84
N PHE A 155 3.86 -3.77 -4.77
CA PHE A 155 4.34 -3.12 -3.55
C PHE A 155 3.22 -2.66 -2.61
N GLY A 156 1.98 -3.11 -2.83
CA GLY A 156 0.83 -2.89 -1.95
C GLY A 156 0.31 -1.45 -1.88
N GLN A 157 0.74 -0.58 -2.80
CA GLN A 157 0.33 0.83 -2.86
C GLN A 157 -1.12 0.98 -3.31
N ALA A 158 -1.56 0.14 -4.24
CA ALA A 158 -2.90 0.17 -4.83
C ALA A 158 -3.46 -1.25 -4.95
N SER A 159 -4.78 -1.40 -4.83
CA SER A 159 -5.49 -2.62 -5.20
C SER A 159 -5.80 -2.65 -6.70
N LEU A 160 -6.23 -3.81 -7.21
CA LEU A 160 -6.74 -3.90 -8.59
C LEU A 160 -7.89 -2.92 -8.85
N ASP A 161 -8.81 -2.78 -7.88
CA ASP A 161 -9.94 -1.85 -7.99
C ASP A 161 -9.49 -0.39 -8.01
N ASP A 162 -8.50 -0.01 -7.18
CA ASP A 162 -7.92 1.33 -7.20
C ASP A 162 -7.29 1.65 -8.56
N LEU A 163 -6.63 0.66 -9.19
CA LEU A 163 -5.99 0.83 -10.49
C LEU A 163 -7.00 0.91 -11.62
N ASN A 164 -8.03 0.05 -11.62
CA ASN A 164 -9.14 0.09 -12.57
C ASN A 164 -9.90 1.44 -12.51
N ALA A 165 -10.14 1.97 -11.31
CA ALA A 165 -10.84 3.25 -11.14
C ALA A 165 -10.12 4.46 -11.75
N VAL A 166 -8.80 4.37 -11.97
CA VAL A 166 -7.97 5.48 -12.48
C VAL A 166 -7.49 5.23 -13.91
N HIS A 167 -7.32 3.98 -14.32
CA HIS A 167 -6.78 3.59 -15.61
C HIS A 167 -7.81 2.71 -16.35
N ALA A 168 -8.35 3.21 -17.47
CA ALA A 168 -9.34 2.48 -18.27
C ALA A 168 -8.81 1.13 -18.79
N ASP A 169 -7.50 1.03 -19.03
CA ASP A 169 -6.82 -0.18 -19.51
C ASP A 169 -6.39 -1.12 -18.37
N CYS A 170 -6.82 -0.86 -17.13
CA CYS A 170 -6.67 -1.80 -16.02
C CYS A 170 -7.96 -2.59 -15.85
N PHE A 171 -7.98 -3.89 -16.14
CA PHE A 171 -9.15 -4.73 -15.88
C PHE A 171 -8.76 -6.21 -15.73
N THR A 172 -9.71 -7.01 -15.23
CA THR A 172 -9.54 -8.46 -15.08
C THR A 172 -10.64 -9.16 -15.86
N GLN A 173 -10.29 -10.07 -16.77
CA GLN A 173 -11.27 -10.89 -17.49
C GLN A 173 -11.67 -12.13 -16.68
N ASN A 174 -10.79 -12.58 -15.78
CA ASN A 174 -10.97 -13.79 -14.99
C ASN A 174 -11.15 -13.45 -13.50
N THR A 175 -12.29 -13.83 -12.93
CA THR A 175 -12.61 -13.58 -11.51
C THR A 175 -11.66 -14.30 -10.55
N GLU A 176 -11.26 -15.53 -10.87
CA GLU A 176 -10.31 -16.29 -10.03
C GLU A 176 -8.94 -15.62 -10.01
N ALA A 177 -8.48 -15.13 -11.17
CA ALA A 177 -7.23 -14.38 -11.27
C ALA A 177 -7.27 -13.08 -10.44
N ALA A 178 -8.40 -12.35 -10.46
CA ALA A 178 -8.57 -11.16 -9.64
C ALA A 178 -8.50 -11.47 -8.14
N VAL A 179 -9.17 -12.55 -7.70
CA VAL A 179 -9.11 -13.02 -6.30
C VAL A 179 -7.68 -13.42 -5.93
N LEU A 180 -6.99 -14.16 -6.79
CA LEU A 180 -5.60 -14.56 -6.58
C LEU A 180 -4.70 -13.34 -6.43
N PHE A 181 -4.77 -12.35 -7.31
CA PHE A 181 -3.89 -11.18 -7.26
C PHE A 181 -4.15 -10.29 -6.04
N ASN A 182 -5.41 -10.16 -5.60
CA ASN A 182 -5.75 -9.48 -4.35
C ASN A 182 -5.19 -10.21 -3.11
N ILE A 183 -5.02 -11.54 -3.18
CA ILE A 183 -4.39 -12.36 -2.14
C ILE A 183 -2.86 -12.24 -2.17
N LEU A 184 -2.25 -12.29 -3.35
CA LEU A 184 -0.80 -12.25 -3.54
C LEU A 184 -0.22 -10.86 -3.23
N PHE A 185 -0.97 -9.82 -3.60
CA PHE A 185 -0.55 -8.42 -3.52
C PHE A 185 -1.60 -7.55 -2.82
N PRO A 186 -1.91 -7.85 -1.54
CA PRO A 186 -2.91 -7.10 -0.81
C PRO A 186 -2.43 -5.66 -0.58
N LYS A 187 -3.35 -4.70 -0.71
CA LYS A 187 -3.09 -3.31 -0.35
C LYS A 187 -2.70 -3.23 1.12
N ARG A 188 -1.53 -2.67 1.41
CA ARG A 188 -0.98 -2.56 2.77
C ARG A 188 -0.32 -1.20 2.96
N PRO A 189 -0.20 -0.70 4.20
CA PRO A 189 0.64 0.46 4.47
C PRO A 189 2.10 0.12 4.14
N SER A 190 2.57 0.56 2.98
CA SER A 190 3.95 0.37 2.54
C SER A 190 4.79 1.55 3.03
N TRP A 191 5.45 1.41 4.18
CA TRP A 191 6.34 2.44 4.72
C TRP A 191 7.80 1.99 4.60
N VAL A 192 8.52 2.55 3.63
CA VAL A 192 9.97 2.38 3.53
C VAL A 192 10.60 3.44 4.43
N ILE A 193 11.19 3.02 5.56
CA ILE A 193 12.08 3.88 6.32
C ILE A 193 13.39 3.97 5.51
N PRO A 194 13.82 5.15 5.06
CA PRO A 194 15.14 5.28 4.47
C PRO A 194 16.16 4.84 5.54
N MET A 195 16.90 3.77 5.27
CA MET A 195 18.10 3.44 6.03
C MET A 195 19.11 4.51 5.65
N GLY A 196 19.30 5.49 6.53
CA GLY A 196 20.37 6.47 6.45
C GLY A 196 21.68 5.90 6.95
#